data_AF-A0A3M0WSN8-F1
#
_entry.id   AF-A0A3M0WSN8-F1
#
_cell.length_a   1.000
_cell.length_b   1.000
_cell.length_c   1.000
_cell.angle_alpha   90.00
_cell.angle_beta   90.00
_cell.angle_gamma   90.00
#
_symmetry.space_group_name_H-M   'P 1'
#
loop_
_entity.id
_entity.type
_entity.pdbx_description
1 polymer ?
#
loop_
_entity_poly.entity_id
_entity_poly.type
_entity_poly.pdbx_seq_one_letter_code
_entity_poly.pdbx_strand_id
1 'polypeptide(L)'
;MKAILKSLIILLVLFSIRSSAQNFFTASGKEIISPDGKAFLIKGVNLGNWLVPEGYMFKFKKANSPRMVNNVITELIGPTEAKKFWILFQDNYITEKDIEYIKEMGANTVRIPFNYKLFCDETYLWNNEQRGFELLDRVINWCEKYNVAVILDMHCAPGGQTGDNIDDSYGYPWLFESDESQQLMTEIWKNIAEHYADKKIILGYGLLNEPIAHFFDKEKLNPKLEPLYKRVVKEIRKVDKNHLIILGGAQWNTNFSVFGKPFGDKLVYEFHKYWMPPVQEQIQEYIDFSNRYNVPI
;
A
#
# COMPACT_ATOMS: atom_id res chain seq x y z
N MET A 1 64.37 41.39 -30.86
CA MET A 1 62.99 41.59 -30.36
C MET A 1 62.09 40.51 -30.95
N LYS A 2 61.83 39.43 -30.20
CA LYS A 2 60.81 38.42 -30.51
C LYS A 2 60.09 38.13 -29.20
N ALA A 3 58.85 38.59 -29.06
CA ALA A 3 57.98 38.24 -27.95
C ALA A 3 56.86 37.35 -28.50
N ILE A 4 56.79 36.15 -27.93
CA ILE A 4 55.95 35.03 -28.35
C ILE A 4 54.53 35.27 -27.80
N LEU A 5 53.56 35.26 -28.71
CA LEU A 5 52.12 35.31 -28.42
C LEU A 5 51.70 33.95 -27.84
N LYS A 6 51.30 33.90 -26.56
CA LYS A 6 50.72 32.69 -25.95
C LYS A 6 49.21 32.66 -26.23
N SER A 7 48.78 31.73 -27.07
CA SER A 7 47.37 31.39 -27.27
C SER A 7 46.81 30.70 -26.02
N LEU A 8 45.74 31.26 -25.47
CA LEU A 8 44.94 30.63 -24.40
C LEU A 8 43.81 29.83 -25.07
N ILE A 9 43.92 28.51 -25.12
CA ILE A 9 42.83 27.62 -25.52
C ILE A 9 41.95 27.40 -24.29
N ILE A 10 40.76 28.00 -24.28
CA ILE A 10 39.73 27.72 -23.28
C ILE A 10 38.99 26.46 -23.73
N LEU A 11 39.23 25.36 -23.03
CA LEU A 11 38.52 24.10 -23.24
C LEU A 11 37.17 24.18 -22.51
N LEU A 12 36.10 24.48 -23.25
CA LEU A 12 34.73 24.36 -22.74
C LEU A 12 34.36 22.88 -22.62
N VAL A 13 34.49 22.33 -21.42
CA VAL A 13 33.95 21.00 -21.08
C VAL A 13 32.43 21.17 -20.90
N LEU A 14 31.68 20.80 -21.93
CA LEU A 14 30.24 20.60 -21.83
C LEU A 14 29.99 19.39 -20.94
N PHE A 15 29.73 19.63 -19.65
CA PHE A 15 29.11 18.63 -18.79
C PHE A 15 27.67 18.42 -19.26
N SER A 16 27.48 17.42 -20.12
CA SER A 16 26.15 16.85 -20.32
C SER A 16 25.70 16.26 -18.99
N ILE A 17 24.91 17.01 -18.22
CA ILE A 17 24.14 16.46 -17.11
C ILE A 17 23.18 15.46 -17.75
N ARG A 18 23.61 14.20 -17.84
CA ARG A 18 22.67 13.10 -18.03
C ARG A 18 21.81 13.10 -16.77
N SER A 19 20.65 13.75 -16.83
CA SER A 19 19.57 13.48 -15.89
C SER A 19 19.42 11.96 -15.86
N SER A 20 19.82 11.31 -14.77
CA SER A 20 19.53 9.90 -14.62
C SER A 20 18.01 9.79 -14.72
N ALA A 21 17.49 9.06 -15.71
CA ALA A 21 16.06 8.81 -15.78
C ALA A 21 15.64 8.23 -14.42
N GLN A 22 14.75 8.93 -13.73
CA GLN A 22 14.19 8.53 -12.46
C GLN A 22 13.46 7.21 -12.68
N ASN A 23 14.05 6.04 -12.42
CA ASN A 23 13.44 4.79 -12.89
C ASN A 23 12.20 4.32 -12.11
N PHE A 24 11.87 4.96 -10.98
CA PHE A 24 10.78 4.59 -10.08
C PHE A 24 10.02 5.84 -9.63
N PHE A 25 8.79 5.63 -9.14
CA PHE A 25 8.07 6.68 -8.42
C PHE A 25 8.89 7.16 -7.22
N THR A 26 8.86 8.46 -6.93
CA THR A 26 9.52 9.04 -5.76
C THR A 26 8.69 10.13 -5.13
N ALA A 27 8.98 10.47 -3.88
CA ALA A 27 8.50 11.69 -3.26
C ALA A 27 9.52 12.81 -3.50
N SER A 28 9.06 13.99 -3.88
CA SER A 28 9.85 15.22 -3.96
C SER A 28 9.03 16.38 -3.40
N GLY A 29 9.41 16.86 -2.21
CA GLY A 29 8.57 17.79 -1.45
C GLY A 29 7.18 17.21 -1.23
N LYS A 30 6.15 17.91 -1.66
CA LYS A 30 4.74 17.51 -1.49
C LYS A 30 4.19 16.69 -2.66
N GLU A 31 5.02 16.38 -3.65
CA GLU A 31 4.59 15.73 -4.88
C GLU A 31 5.13 14.29 -4.94
N ILE A 32 4.30 13.41 -5.50
CA ILE A 32 4.78 12.15 -6.06
C ILE A 32 5.24 12.45 -7.49
N ILE A 33 6.43 11.97 -7.85
CA ILE A 33 7.03 12.12 -9.18
C ILE A 33 7.06 10.75 -9.85
N SER A 34 6.54 10.66 -11.07
CA SER A 34 6.54 9.44 -11.88
C SER A 34 7.93 9.10 -12.43
N PRO A 35 8.13 7.87 -12.95
CA PRO A 35 9.42 7.48 -13.54
C PRO A 35 9.89 8.34 -14.73
N ASP A 36 8.99 9.06 -15.40
CA ASP A 36 9.37 10.01 -16.46
C ASP A 36 9.71 11.41 -15.93
N GLY A 37 9.80 11.59 -14.61
CA GLY A 37 10.20 12.82 -13.95
C GLY A 37 9.10 13.89 -13.85
N LYS A 38 7.84 13.52 -14.05
CA LYS A 38 6.69 14.45 -13.97
C LYS A 38 5.94 14.30 -12.65
N ALA A 39 5.24 15.35 -12.23
CA ALA A 39 4.30 15.24 -11.12
C ALA A 39 3.22 14.21 -11.46
N PHE A 40 2.98 13.28 -10.53
CA PHE A 40 2.04 12.18 -10.66
C PHE A 40 0.91 12.33 -9.64
N LEU A 41 -0.24 12.82 -10.10
CA LEU A 41 -1.46 12.87 -9.30
C LEU A 41 -2.18 11.52 -9.40
N ILE A 42 -2.34 10.84 -8.26
CA ILE A 42 -3.07 9.58 -8.18
C ILE A 42 -4.55 9.82 -8.51
N LYS A 43 -5.05 9.09 -9.51
CA LYS A 43 -6.47 8.99 -9.88
C LYS A 43 -6.79 7.51 -9.98
N GLY A 44 -7.13 6.90 -8.85
CA GLY A 44 -7.18 5.46 -8.73
C GLY A 44 -8.48 4.90 -8.19
N VAL A 45 -8.59 3.58 -8.29
CA VAL A 45 -9.67 2.77 -7.71
C VAL A 45 -9.09 1.68 -6.82
N ASN A 46 -9.87 1.20 -5.86
CA ASN A 46 -9.50 0.04 -5.05
C ASN A 46 -10.06 -1.24 -5.69
N LEU A 47 -9.28 -2.32 -5.70
CA LEU A 47 -9.74 -3.66 -6.05
C LEU A 47 -10.32 -4.36 -4.79
N GLY A 48 -11.29 -3.70 -4.15
CA GLY A 48 -11.90 -4.15 -2.90
C GLY A 48 -12.70 -5.45 -3.05
N ASN A 49 -12.97 -6.12 -1.92
CA ASN A 49 -13.63 -7.44 -1.82
C ASN A 49 -12.88 -8.63 -2.40
N TRP A 50 -11.81 -8.42 -3.17
CA TRP A 50 -11.16 -9.49 -3.94
C TRP A 50 -10.31 -10.40 -3.06
N LEU A 51 -9.15 -9.89 -2.63
CA LEU A 51 -8.24 -10.64 -1.74
C LEU A 51 -8.58 -10.44 -0.27
N VAL A 52 -9.55 -9.57 0.01
CA VAL A 52 -10.07 -9.23 1.33
C VAL A 52 -11.59 -9.12 1.18
N PRO A 53 -12.35 -10.22 1.31
CA PRO A 53 -13.80 -10.18 1.18
C PRO A 53 -14.43 -9.49 2.39
N GLU A 54 -15.30 -8.52 2.11
CA GLU A 54 -15.96 -7.68 3.11
C GLU A 54 -17.46 -7.96 3.11
N GLY A 55 -18.03 -8.17 4.31
CA GLY A 55 -19.41 -8.64 4.45
C GLY A 55 -20.45 -7.80 3.72
N TYR A 56 -20.34 -6.47 3.79
CA TYR A 56 -21.34 -5.57 3.19
C TYR A 56 -21.33 -5.65 1.65
N MET A 57 -20.18 -5.99 1.03
CA MET A 57 -20.08 -6.17 -0.43
C MET A 57 -20.77 -7.47 -0.88
N PHE A 58 -20.89 -8.45 0.04
CA PHE A 58 -21.78 -9.62 -0.09
C PHE A 58 -23.21 -9.38 0.43
N LYS A 59 -23.52 -8.15 0.86
CA LYS A 59 -24.79 -7.77 1.52
C LYS A 59 -25.07 -8.54 2.83
N PHE A 60 -24.04 -9.11 3.44
CA PHE A 60 -24.13 -9.68 4.77
C PHE A 60 -24.26 -8.58 5.82
N LYS A 61 -25.06 -8.86 6.87
CA LYS A 61 -25.31 -7.93 7.97
C LYS A 61 -24.48 -8.21 9.22
N LYS A 62 -23.89 -9.41 9.30
CA LYS A 62 -23.20 -9.93 10.50
C LYS A 62 -21.83 -10.50 10.18
N ALA A 63 -21.70 -11.22 9.07
CA ALA A 63 -20.43 -11.77 8.64
C ALA A 63 -19.61 -10.71 7.92
N ASN A 64 -18.86 -9.94 8.70
CA ASN A 64 -18.26 -8.69 8.23
C ASN A 64 -16.80 -8.82 7.81
N SER A 65 -16.03 -9.69 8.46
CA SER A 65 -14.61 -9.93 8.16
C SER A 65 -14.39 -11.11 7.21
N PRO A 66 -13.20 -11.24 6.58
CA PRO A 66 -12.88 -12.37 5.71
C PRO A 66 -13.12 -13.75 6.33
N ARG A 67 -12.68 -13.96 7.59
CA ARG A 67 -12.95 -15.20 8.34
C ARG A 67 -14.44 -15.48 8.47
N MET A 68 -15.25 -14.47 8.82
CA MET A 68 -16.69 -14.68 9.02
C MET A 68 -17.40 -14.97 7.69
N VAL A 69 -17.02 -14.27 6.62
CA VAL A 69 -17.52 -14.54 5.26
C VAL A 69 -17.18 -15.98 4.86
N ASN A 70 -15.94 -16.41 5.09
CA ASN A 70 -15.52 -17.80 4.83
C ASN A 70 -16.33 -18.82 5.64
N ASN A 71 -16.58 -18.55 6.92
CA ASN A 71 -17.38 -19.44 7.76
C ASN A 71 -18.80 -19.58 7.22
N VAL A 72 -19.46 -18.48 6.87
CA VAL A 72 -20.81 -18.52 6.28
C VAL A 72 -20.83 -19.35 5.00
N ILE A 73 -19.87 -19.13 4.09
CA ILE A 73 -19.81 -19.90 2.84
C ILE A 73 -19.56 -21.38 3.13
N THR A 74 -18.61 -21.69 4.02
CA THR A 74 -18.27 -23.06 4.39
C THR A 74 -19.44 -23.80 5.05
N GLU A 75 -20.19 -23.14 5.94
CA GLU A 75 -21.37 -23.71 6.58
C GLU A 75 -22.50 -23.98 5.58
N LEU A 76 -22.65 -23.13 4.56
CA LEU A 76 -23.72 -23.25 3.56
C LEU A 76 -23.46 -24.36 2.53
N ILE A 77 -22.24 -24.47 2.01
CA ILE A 77 -21.94 -25.37 0.87
C ILE A 77 -20.92 -26.47 1.21
N GLY A 78 -20.42 -26.52 2.44
CA GLY A 78 -19.42 -27.47 2.90
C GLY A 78 -17.98 -27.10 2.48
N PRO A 79 -16.96 -27.63 3.17
CA PRO A 79 -15.56 -27.22 2.99
C PRO A 79 -15.00 -27.53 1.58
N THR A 80 -15.42 -28.63 0.96
CA THR A 80 -14.95 -29.00 -0.39
C THR A 80 -15.41 -28.00 -1.45
N GLU A 81 -16.69 -27.60 -1.42
CA GLU A 81 -17.22 -26.65 -2.40
C GLU A 81 -16.83 -25.21 -2.05
N ALA A 82 -16.70 -24.86 -0.77
CA ALA A 82 -16.17 -23.56 -0.34
C ALA A 82 -14.74 -23.34 -0.83
N LYS A 83 -13.88 -24.36 -0.77
CA LYS A 83 -12.53 -24.30 -1.36
C LYS A 83 -12.58 -24.00 -2.85
N LYS A 84 -13.42 -24.71 -3.62
CA LYS A 84 -13.58 -24.46 -5.07
C LYS A 84 -14.13 -23.06 -5.34
N PHE A 85 -15.10 -22.62 -4.56
CA PHE A 85 -15.66 -21.27 -4.64
C PHE A 85 -14.55 -20.22 -4.48
N TRP A 86 -13.69 -20.33 -3.46
CA TRP A 86 -12.64 -19.35 -3.23
C TRP A 86 -11.55 -19.36 -4.30
N ILE A 87 -11.17 -20.52 -4.83
CA ILE A 87 -10.28 -20.61 -6.01
C ILE A 87 -10.88 -19.82 -7.17
N LEU A 88 -12.13 -20.14 -7.53
CA LEU A 88 -12.81 -19.49 -8.66
C LEU A 88 -13.02 -18.00 -8.41
N PHE A 89 -13.37 -17.59 -7.20
CA PHE A 89 -13.54 -16.19 -6.82
C PHE A 89 -12.23 -15.42 -6.97
N GLN A 90 -11.14 -15.90 -6.37
CA GLN A 90 -9.82 -15.27 -6.50
C GLN A 90 -9.34 -15.21 -7.95
N ASP A 91 -9.68 -16.20 -8.79
CA ASP A 91 -9.26 -16.25 -10.18
C ASP A 91 -10.09 -15.39 -11.14
N ASN A 92 -11.34 -15.08 -10.80
CA ASN A 92 -12.28 -14.45 -11.73
C ASN A 92 -12.88 -13.13 -11.23
N TYR A 93 -12.71 -12.76 -9.96
CA TYR A 93 -13.27 -11.51 -9.43
C TYR A 93 -12.60 -10.28 -10.07
N ILE A 94 -11.28 -10.34 -10.31
CA ILE A 94 -10.53 -9.36 -11.10
C ILE A 94 -9.87 -10.09 -12.27
N THR A 95 -10.08 -9.56 -13.48
CA THR A 95 -9.52 -10.05 -14.73
C THR A 95 -8.76 -8.94 -15.47
N GLU A 96 -8.05 -9.30 -16.54
CA GLU A 96 -7.35 -8.33 -17.39
C GLU A 96 -8.29 -7.26 -17.95
N LYS A 97 -9.52 -7.65 -18.30
CA LYS A 97 -10.54 -6.73 -18.84
C LYS A 97 -10.93 -5.65 -17.84
N ASP A 98 -10.87 -5.95 -16.55
CA ASP A 98 -11.15 -4.95 -15.51
C ASP A 98 -10.04 -3.89 -15.45
N ILE A 99 -8.77 -4.30 -15.61
CA ILE A 99 -7.63 -3.37 -15.65
C ILE A 99 -7.67 -2.51 -16.92
N GLU A 100 -8.02 -3.10 -18.07
CA GLU A 100 -8.26 -2.38 -19.32
C GLU A 100 -9.36 -1.34 -19.16
N TYR A 101 -10.51 -1.74 -18.60
CA TYR A 101 -11.63 -0.84 -18.36
C TYR A 101 -11.28 0.29 -17.39
N ILE A 102 -10.56 0.00 -16.30
CA ILE A 102 -10.07 1.01 -15.34
C ILE A 102 -9.22 2.07 -16.07
N LYS A 103 -8.35 1.63 -17.00
CA LYS A 103 -7.55 2.53 -17.82
C LYS A 103 -8.41 3.38 -18.76
N GLU A 104 -9.37 2.77 -19.44
CA GLU A 104 -10.29 3.46 -20.36
C GLU A 104 -11.13 4.54 -19.66
N MET A 105 -11.51 4.29 -18.41
CA MET A 105 -12.21 5.27 -17.56
C MET A 105 -11.32 6.44 -17.11
N GLY A 106 -10.02 6.43 -17.44
CA GLY A 106 -9.07 7.50 -17.15
C GLY A 106 -8.37 7.37 -15.80
N ALA A 107 -8.54 6.25 -15.09
CA ALA A 107 -7.76 5.97 -13.90
C ALA A 107 -6.30 5.63 -14.27
N ASN A 108 -5.38 5.97 -13.37
CA ASN A 108 -3.94 5.75 -13.56
C ASN A 108 -3.31 4.86 -12.49
N THR A 109 -4.07 4.47 -11.46
CA THR A 109 -3.57 3.68 -10.33
C THR A 109 -4.65 2.70 -9.86
N VAL A 110 -4.24 1.50 -9.44
CA VAL A 110 -5.06 0.58 -8.65
C VAL A 110 -4.42 0.37 -7.29
N ARG A 111 -5.24 0.39 -6.23
CA ARG A 111 -4.84 -0.08 -4.89
C ARG A 111 -5.37 -1.49 -4.70
N ILE A 112 -4.50 -2.40 -4.28
CA ILE A 112 -4.81 -3.83 -4.12
C ILE A 112 -4.74 -4.17 -2.63
N PRO A 113 -5.89 -4.11 -1.91
CA PRO A 113 -6.01 -4.66 -0.57
C PRO A 113 -5.69 -6.16 -0.57
N PHE A 114 -4.83 -6.60 0.33
CA PHE A 114 -4.56 -8.02 0.53
C PHE A 114 -4.53 -8.41 2.01
N ASN A 115 -4.77 -9.69 2.28
CA ASN A 115 -4.63 -10.28 3.61
C ASN A 115 -3.25 -10.95 3.74
N TYR A 116 -2.54 -10.70 4.85
CA TYR A 116 -1.21 -11.27 5.11
C TYR A 116 -1.15 -12.79 4.98
N LYS A 117 -2.26 -13.48 5.27
CA LYS A 117 -2.34 -14.95 5.21
C LYS A 117 -2.13 -15.53 3.82
N LEU A 118 -2.20 -14.71 2.76
CA LEU A 118 -1.80 -15.12 1.41
C LEU A 118 -0.29 -15.34 1.25
N PHE A 119 0.51 -14.91 2.24
CA PHE A 119 1.98 -14.89 2.19
C PHE A 119 2.62 -15.63 3.39
N CYS A 120 1.85 -16.41 4.14
CA CYS A 120 2.36 -17.26 5.22
C CYS A 120 1.60 -18.59 5.27
N ASP A 121 2.11 -19.51 6.10
CA ASP A 121 1.51 -20.84 6.34
C ASP A 121 0.31 -20.77 7.31
N GLU A 122 -0.66 -19.93 6.99
CA GLU A 122 -1.95 -19.86 7.69
C GLU A 122 -3.07 -20.13 6.70
N THR A 123 -4.07 -20.93 7.10
CA THR A 123 -5.23 -21.18 6.23
C THR A 123 -6.02 -19.90 6.00
N TYR A 124 -6.23 -19.55 4.74
CA TYR A 124 -7.04 -18.40 4.35
C TYR A 124 -7.82 -18.64 3.06
N LEU A 125 -9.15 -18.52 3.12
CA LEU A 125 -10.07 -18.76 2.00
C LEU A 125 -9.66 -20.02 1.22
N TRP A 126 -8.96 -19.82 0.10
CA TRP A 126 -7.98 -20.78 -0.40
C TRP A 126 -6.60 -20.12 -0.57
N ASN A 127 -5.55 -20.78 -0.10
CA ASN A 127 -4.17 -20.37 -0.32
C ASN A 127 -3.20 -21.58 -0.34
N ASN A 128 -1.99 -21.29 -0.81
CA ASN A 128 -0.78 -22.10 -0.69
C ASN A 128 0.41 -21.11 -0.51
N GLU A 129 1.63 -21.61 -0.32
CA GLU A 129 2.81 -20.77 -0.08
C GLU A 129 3.07 -19.69 -1.15
N GLN A 130 2.64 -19.92 -2.40
CA GLN A 130 2.87 -19.03 -3.54
C GLN A 130 1.62 -18.25 -3.96
N ARG A 131 0.44 -18.58 -3.41
CA ARG A 131 -0.84 -18.10 -3.94
C ARG A 131 -0.95 -16.56 -3.92
N GLY A 132 -0.44 -15.91 -2.88
CA GLY A 132 -0.41 -14.45 -2.83
C GLY A 132 0.38 -13.84 -3.99
N PHE A 133 1.58 -14.36 -4.25
CA PHE A 133 2.44 -13.90 -5.34
C PHE A 133 1.83 -14.21 -6.71
N GLU A 134 1.28 -15.40 -6.92
CA GLU A 134 0.60 -15.75 -8.18
C GLU A 134 -0.52 -14.77 -8.56
N LEU A 135 -1.36 -14.41 -7.58
CA LEU A 135 -2.49 -13.49 -7.78
C LEU A 135 -2.01 -12.06 -8.04
N LEU A 136 -1.05 -11.58 -7.24
CA LEU A 136 -0.50 -10.24 -7.39
C LEU A 136 0.29 -10.10 -8.71
N ASP A 137 1.17 -11.04 -9.03
CA ASP A 137 1.97 -11.04 -10.26
C ASP A 137 1.07 -10.97 -11.49
N ARG A 138 -0.04 -11.73 -11.50
CA ARG A 138 -1.01 -11.71 -12.60
C ARG A 138 -1.59 -10.31 -12.83
N VAL A 139 -2.08 -9.64 -11.77
CA VAL A 139 -2.66 -8.29 -11.88
C VAL A 139 -1.60 -7.23 -12.15
N ILE A 140 -0.42 -7.33 -11.53
CA ILE A 140 0.71 -6.42 -11.76
C ILE A 140 1.13 -6.48 -13.23
N ASN A 141 1.23 -7.67 -13.83
CA ASN A 141 1.59 -7.81 -15.25
C ASN A 141 0.54 -7.16 -16.18
N TRP A 142 -0.76 -7.25 -15.86
CA TRP A 142 -1.80 -6.51 -16.59
C TRP A 142 -1.64 -4.99 -16.41
N CYS A 143 -1.36 -4.55 -15.18
CA CYS A 143 -1.12 -3.14 -14.87
C CYS A 143 0.11 -2.59 -15.62
N GLU A 144 1.19 -3.38 -15.78
CA GLU A 144 2.36 -3.05 -16.62
C GLU A 144 1.92 -2.84 -18.08
N LYS A 145 1.14 -3.78 -18.63
CA LYS A 145 0.64 -3.71 -20.02
C LYS A 145 -0.19 -2.45 -20.28
N TYR A 146 -1.07 -2.08 -19.36
CA TYR A 146 -1.98 -0.94 -19.52
C TYR A 146 -1.44 0.39 -18.94
N ASN A 147 -0.22 0.37 -18.40
CA ASN A 147 0.42 1.51 -17.72
C ASN A 147 -0.52 2.13 -16.66
N VAL A 148 -0.91 1.29 -15.71
CA VAL A 148 -1.69 1.62 -14.52
C VAL A 148 -0.81 1.32 -13.31
N ALA A 149 -0.49 2.32 -12.50
CA ALA A 149 0.38 2.14 -11.34
C ALA A 149 -0.29 1.27 -10.25
N VAL A 150 0.51 0.60 -9.42
CA VAL A 150 -0.01 -0.33 -8.40
C VAL A 150 0.37 0.12 -6.99
N ILE A 151 -0.59 0.19 -6.08
CA ILE A 151 -0.34 0.26 -4.64
C ILE A 151 -0.67 -1.11 -4.05
N LEU A 152 0.30 -1.75 -3.41
CA LEU A 152 0.08 -2.95 -2.62
C LEU A 152 -0.27 -2.52 -1.19
N ASP A 153 -1.41 -2.95 -0.68
CA ASP A 153 -1.93 -2.52 0.61
C ASP A 153 -2.18 -3.73 1.53
N MET A 154 -1.43 -3.82 2.63
CA MET A 154 -1.69 -4.84 3.65
C MET A 154 -2.92 -4.43 4.45
N HIS A 155 -4.07 -4.89 3.97
CA HIS A 155 -5.38 -4.54 4.50
C HIS A 155 -5.77 -5.36 5.73
N CYS A 156 -5.18 -6.55 5.86
CA CYS A 156 -5.27 -7.35 7.09
C CYS A 156 -3.86 -7.73 7.49
N ALA A 157 -3.40 -7.19 8.61
CA ALA A 157 -2.11 -7.54 9.20
C ALA A 157 -2.23 -8.70 10.21
N PRO A 158 -1.13 -9.40 10.54
CA PRO A 158 -1.11 -10.38 11.63
C PRO A 158 -1.69 -9.81 12.93
N GLY A 159 -2.58 -10.56 13.57
CA GLY A 159 -3.30 -10.13 14.78
C GLY A 159 -4.40 -9.08 14.55
N GLY A 160 -4.44 -8.43 13.38
CA GLY A 160 -5.37 -7.36 13.05
C GLY A 160 -4.92 -6.00 13.58
N GLN A 161 -5.06 -4.97 12.75
CA GLN A 161 -4.61 -3.62 13.00
C GLN A 161 -5.72 -2.66 13.41
N THR A 162 -6.97 -2.97 13.08
CA THR A 162 -8.13 -2.10 13.33
C THR A 162 -8.94 -2.60 14.50
N GLY A 163 -9.22 -3.91 14.53
CA GLY A 163 -10.12 -4.54 15.50
C GLY A 163 -11.60 -4.52 15.09
N ASP A 164 -11.92 -4.33 13.80
CA ASP A 164 -13.29 -4.17 13.29
C ASP A 164 -13.48 -4.77 11.88
N ASN A 165 -14.63 -4.53 11.25
CA ASN A 165 -15.11 -5.16 10.02
C ASN A 165 -14.19 -5.12 8.80
N ILE A 166 -13.30 -4.14 8.72
CA ILE A 166 -12.43 -3.88 7.57
C ILE A 166 -11.05 -4.57 7.69
N ASP A 167 -10.82 -5.33 8.76
CA ASP A 167 -9.67 -6.24 8.88
C ASP A 167 -10.12 -7.69 9.15
N ASP A 168 -9.17 -8.60 9.34
CA ASP A 168 -9.43 -10.00 9.72
C ASP A 168 -9.07 -10.30 11.19
N SER A 169 -9.21 -9.29 12.06
CA SER A 169 -8.91 -9.39 13.49
C SER A 169 -9.88 -10.29 14.26
N TYR A 170 -9.59 -10.45 15.56
CA TYR A 170 -10.48 -11.06 16.55
C TYR A 170 -11.18 -10.00 17.42
N GLY A 171 -11.53 -8.85 16.84
CA GLY A 171 -12.28 -7.78 17.51
C GLY A 171 -11.44 -6.84 18.39
N TYR A 172 -10.12 -6.91 18.27
CA TYR A 172 -9.18 -5.99 18.91
C TYR A 172 -7.92 -5.89 18.04
N PRO A 173 -7.23 -4.74 17.97
CA PRO A 173 -6.04 -4.56 17.16
C PRO A 173 -4.80 -5.19 17.83
N TRP A 174 -4.76 -6.53 17.88
CA TRP A 174 -3.72 -7.30 18.58
C TRP A 174 -2.32 -7.09 18.03
N LEU A 175 -2.19 -6.59 16.78
CA LEU A 175 -0.91 -6.21 16.20
C LEU A 175 -0.08 -5.31 17.13
N PHE A 176 -0.72 -4.41 17.89
CA PHE A 176 -0.01 -3.48 18.78
C PHE A 176 0.32 -4.05 20.16
N GLU A 177 -0.06 -5.29 20.47
CA GLU A 177 0.26 -5.96 21.74
C GLU A 177 1.13 -7.21 21.56
N SER A 178 1.24 -7.72 20.33
CA SER A 178 1.90 -8.98 20.00
C SER A 178 3.19 -8.72 19.21
N ASP A 179 4.34 -8.98 19.84
CA ASP A 179 5.65 -8.85 19.19
C ASP A 179 5.81 -9.86 18.06
N GLU A 180 5.23 -11.06 18.21
CA GLU A 180 5.19 -12.10 17.19
C GLU A 180 4.41 -11.65 15.95
N SER A 181 3.26 -11.00 16.14
CA SER A 181 2.46 -10.46 15.03
C SER A 181 3.21 -9.34 14.30
N GLN A 182 3.88 -8.46 15.03
CA GLN A 182 4.72 -7.41 14.41
C GLN A 182 5.92 -8.00 13.67
N GLN A 183 6.53 -9.06 14.21
CA GLN A 183 7.62 -9.76 13.54
C GLN A 183 7.14 -10.38 12.24
N LEU A 184 6.04 -11.15 12.27
CA LEU A 184 5.47 -11.76 11.08
C LEU A 184 5.08 -10.72 10.03
N MET A 185 4.47 -9.61 10.44
CA MET A 185 4.15 -8.49 9.53
C MET A 185 5.42 -7.94 8.86
N THR A 186 6.48 -7.75 9.63
CA THR A 186 7.76 -7.24 9.15
C THR A 186 8.41 -8.20 8.16
N GLU A 187 8.39 -9.49 8.45
CA GLU A 187 8.93 -10.55 7.58
C GLU A 187 8.17 -10.64 6.26
N ILE A 188 6.83 -10.64 6.31
CA ILE A 188 6.00 -10.66 5.10
C ILE A 188 6.27 -9.44 4.23
N TRP A 189 6.32 -8.24 4.81
CA TRP A 189 6.61 -7.01 4.06
C TRP A 189 8.00 -7.03 3.44
N LYS A 190 9.02 -7.54 4.16
CA LYS A 190 10.36 -7.71 3.62
C LYS A 190 10.36 -8.67 2.43
N ASN A 191 9.66 -9.80 2.52
CA ASN A 191 9.58 -10.78 1.43
C ASN A 191 8.87 -10.20 0.20
N ILE A 192 7.76 -9.48 0.39
CA ILE A 192 7.04 -8.77 -0.69
C ILE A 192 7.96 -7.74 -1.34
N ALA A 193 8.66 -6.93 -0.55
CA ALA A 193 9.57 -5.92 -1.06
C ALA A 193 10.77 -6.52 -1.81
N GLU A 194 11.32 -7.64 -1.35
CA GLU A 194 12.41 -8.36 -2.02
C GLU A 194 11.95 -8.92 -3.37
N HIS A 195 10.78 -9.59 -3.41
CA HIS A 195 10.21 -10.15 -4.64
C HIS A 195 9.89 -9.07 -5.69
N TYR A 196 9.46 -7.89 -5.24
CA TYR A 196 9.02 -6.80 -6.11
C TYR A 196 10.02 -5.65 -6.28
N ALA A 197 11.25 -5.75 -5.78
CA ALA A 197 12.22 -4.65 -5.75
C ALA A 197 12.49 -3.99 -7.12
N ASP A 198 12.34 -4.75 -8.21
CA ASP A 198 12.56 -4.29 -9.59
C ASP A 198 11.27 -3.94 -10.36
N LYS A 199 10.08 -4.11 -9.76
CA LYS A 199 8.77 -3.89 -10.42
C LYS A 199 8.34 -2.42 -10.40
N LYS A 200 8.91 -1.64 -11.32
CA LYS A 200 8.70 -0.19 -11.49
C LYS A 200 7.24 0.30 -11.60
N ILE A 201 6.30 -0.56 -12.01
CA ILE A 201 4.87 -0.20 -12.09
C ILE A 201 4.25 -0.05 -10.70
N ILE A 202 4.84 -0.67 -9.69
CA ILE A 202 4.40 -0.49 -8.31
C ILE A 202 4.80 0.93 -7.90
N LEU A 203 3.79 1.69 -7.48
CA LEU A 203 3.94 3.03 -6.94
C LEU A 203 4.53 2.95 -5.53
N GLY A 204 3.97 2.08 -4.70
CA GLY A 204 4.42 1.94 -3.32
C GLY A 204 3.68 0.88 -2.50
N TYR A 205 4.11 0.79 -1.25
CA TYR A 205 3.64 -0.17 -0.26
C TYR A 205 2.84 0.54 0.84
N GLY A 206 1.52 0.33 0.88
CA GLY A 206 0.64 0.77 1.97
C GLY A 206 0.75 -0.19 3.14
N LEU A 207 1.49 0.21 4.19
CA LEU A 207 1.92 -0.73 5.22
C LEU A 207 0.79 -1.28 6.08
N LEU A 208 -0.20 -0.45 6.40
CA LEU A 208 -1.39 -0.81 7.15
C LEU A 208 -2.57 0.02 6.68
N ASN A 209 -3.67 -0.66 6.37
CA ASN A 209 -4.96 -0.01 6.20
C ASN A 209 -5.59 0.31 7.57
N GLU A 210 -5.99 1.56 7.76
CA GLU A 210 -6.92 1.97 8.83
C GLU A 210 -6.61 1.47 10.26
N PRO A 211 -5.38 1.62 10.76
CA PRO A 211 -5.02 1.13 12.09
C PRO A 211 -5.81 1.83 13.20
N ILE A 212 -6.14 1.05 14.25
CA ILE A 212 -6.74 1.46 15.52
C ILE A 212 -8.10 2.15 15.35
N ALA A 213 -9.21 1.43 15.56
CA ALA A 213 -10.55 2.03 15.57
C ALA A 213 -10.72 3.15 16.63
N HIS A 214 -11.63 4.10 16.39
CA HIS A 214 -11.81 5.28 17.27
C HIS A 214 -12.29 4.98 18.68
N PHE A 215 -12.81 3.77 18.92
CA PHE A 215 -13.42 3.37 20.18
C PHE A 215 -12.47 2.59 21.11
N PHE A 216 -11.23 2.31 20.67
CA PHE A 216 -10.19 1.75 21.53
C PHE A 216 -9.39 2.83 22.27
N ASP A 217 -8.61 2.42 23.27
CA ASP A 217 -7.76 3.30 24.08
C ASP A 217 -6.64 3.92 23.24
N LYS A 218 -6.87 5.17 22.81
CA LYS A 218 -5.95 5.93 21.95
C LYS A 218 -4.64 6.26 22.66
N GLU A 219 -4.68 6.58 23.95
CA GLU A 219 -3.48 6.94 24.71
C GLU A 219 -2.53 5.74 24.83
N LYS A 220 -3.10 4.53 24.92
CA LYS A 220 -2.32 3.29 24.93
C LYS A 220 -1.82 2.87 23.53
N LEU A 221 -2.64 3.00 22.50
CA LEU A 221 -2.37 2.40 21.18
C LEU A 221 -1.67 3.36 20.20
N ASN A 222 -2.06 4.63 20.14
CA ASN A 222 -1.52 5.57 19.16
C ASN A 222 0.01 5.74 19.25
N PRO A 223 0.64 5.79 20.44
CA PRO A 223 2.11 5.88 20.54
C PRO A 223 2.86 4.68 19.93
N LYS A 224 2.17 3.57 19.66
CA LYS A 224 2.78 2.34 19.13
C LYS A 224 2.84 2.29 17.59
N LEU A 225 2.06 3.12 16.89
CA LEU A 225 1.92 3.05 15.43
C LEU A 225 3.18 3.47 14.67
N GLU A 226 3.70 4.68 14.91
CA GLU A 226 4.90 5.16 14.22
C GLU A 226 6.15 4.31 14.52
N PRO A 227 6.41 3.84 15.77
CA PRO A 227 7.48 2.89 16.04
C PRO A 227 7.37 1.59 15.24
N LEU A 228 6.17 1.03 15.07
CA LEU A 228 5.96 -0.14 14.23
C LEU A 228 6.28 0.15 12.76
N TYR A 229 5.82 1.28 12.22
CA TYR A 229 6.18 1.68 10.85
C TYR A 229 7.69 1.84 10.68
N LYS A 230 8.39 2.48 11.62
CA LYS A 230 9.86 2.60 11.59
C LYS A 230 10.54 1.23 11.54
N ARG A 231 10.06 0.26 12.32
CA ARG A 231 10.56 -1.13 12.32
C ARG A 231 10.37 -1.77 10.94
N VAL A 232 9.17 -1.73 10.38
CA VAL A 232 8.85 -2.35 9.09
C VAL A 232 9.63 -1.69 7.94
N VAL A 233 9.64 -0.36 7.86
CA VAL A 233 10.37 0.39 6.83
C VAL A 233 11.85 0.09 6.86
N LYS A 234 12.45 0.00 8.06
CA LYS A 234 13.87 -0.35 8.21
C LYS A 234 14.18 -1.69 7.56
N GLU A 235 13.32 -2.70 7.71
CA GLU A 235 13.54 -4.02 7.13
C GLU A 235 13.26 -4.07 5.62
N ILE A 236 12.21 -3.39 5.15
CA ILE A 236 11.95 -3.21 3.71
C ILE A 236 13.17 -2.57 3.03
N ARG A 237 13.71 -1.50 3.61
CA ARG A 237 14.84 -0.74 3.03
C ARG A 237 16.17 -1.52 2.97
N LYS A 238 16.26 -2.70 3.59
CA LYS A 238 17.39 -3.62 3.40
C LYS A 238 17.37 -4.30 2.04
N VAL A 239 16.19 -4.52 1.47
CA VAL A 239 15.98 -5.27 0.21
C VAL A 239 15.45 -4.39 -0.91
N ASP A 240 14.74 -3.30 -0.59
CA ASP A 240 14.18 -2.38 -1.57
C ASP A 240 14.29 -0.91 -1.13
N LYS A 241 15.07 -0.13 -1.90
CA LYS A 241 15.29 1.32 -1.70
C LYS A 241 14.50 2.17 -2.71
N ASN A 242 13.74 1.55 -3.59
CA ASN A 242 13.15 2.18 -4.76
C ASN A 242 11.72 2.66 -4.50
N HIS A 243 10.84 1.78 -4.02
CA HIS A 243 9.40 2.05 -3.93
C HIS A 243 9.05 3.03 -2.80
N LEU A 244 7.95 3.77 -3.01
CA LEU A 244 7.35 4.61 -1.97
C LEU A 244 6.83 3.73 -0.82
N ILE A 245 6.90 4.26 0.40
CA ILE A 245 6.18 3.69 1.55
C ILE A 245 5.02 4.61 1.86
N ILE A 246 3.82 4.06 1.88
CA ILE A 246 2.57 4.76 2.17
C ILE A 246 2.15 4.41 3.60
N LEU A 247 1.97 5.42 4.44
CA LEU A 247 1.70 5.29 5.87
C LEU A 247 0.30 5.82 6.21
N GLY A 248 -0.57 4.92 6.65
CA GLY A 248 -1.92 5.27 7.11
C GLY A 248 -1.95 5.79 8.53
N GLY A 249 -2.72 6.86 8.78
CA GLY A 249 -2.95 7.42 10.12
C GLY A 249 -3.74 6.48 11.04
N ALA A 250 -3.75 6.77 12.34
CA ALA A 250 -4.60 6.03 13.28
C ALA A 250 -6.09 6.40 13.09
N GLN A 251 -6.99 5.70 13.78
CA GLN A 251 -8.43 5.99 13.75
C GLN A 251 -8.98 5.90 12.33
N TRP A 252 -8.82 4.74 11.70
CA TRP A 252 -9.20 4.51 10.30
C TRP A 252 -8.58 5.52 9.34
N ASN A 253 -7.26 5.73 9.40
CA ASN A 253 -6.57 6.69 8.55
C ASN A 253 -7.09 8.14 8.68
N THR A 254 -7.76 8.50 9.79
CA THR A 254 -8.29 9.86 9.99
C THR A 254 -7.47 10.72 10.94
N ASN A 255 -6.50 10.14 11.64
CA ASN A 255 -5.71 10.87 12.64
C ASN A 255 -4.22 10.88 12.30
N PHE A 256 -3.71 12.03 11.84
CA PHE A 256 -2.28 12.26 11.56
C PHE A 256 -1.49 12.75 12.79
N SER A 257 -2.14 13.02 13.93
CA SER A 257 -1.45 13.46 15.15
C SER A 257 -0.51 12.40 15.71
N VAL A 258 -0.63 11.15 15.25
CA VAL A 258 0.25 10.03 15.61
C VAL A 258 1.64 10.11 14.98
N PHE A 259 1.78 10.92 13.93
CA PHE A 259 3.03 11.06 13.18
C PHE A 259 3.88 12.20 13.74
N GLY A 260 5.17 11.93 13.87
CA GLY A 260 6.19 12.92 14.13
C GLY A 260 6.77 13.50 12.83
N LYS A 261 8.02 13.96 12.90
CA LYS A 261 8.78 14.30 11.69
C LYS A 261 8.98 13.05 10.84
N PRO A 262 8.91 13.14 9.49
CA PRO A 262 9.23 12.03 8.61
C PRO A 262 10.55 11.37 8.97
N PHE A 263 10.53 10.03 9.08
CA PHE A 263 11.64 9.25 9.62
C PHE A 263 12.45 8.51 8.54
N GLY A 264 12.08 8.65 7.27
CA GLY A 264 12.68 7.94 6.15
C GLY A 264 12.50 8.70 4.84
N ASP A 265 13.12 8.19 3.80
CA ASP A 265 12.96 8.69 2.44
C ASP A 265 11.73 8.08 1.77
N LYS A 266 11.21 8.78 0.75
CA LYS A 266 10.11 8.27 -0.09
C LYS A 266 8.87 7.85 0.70
N LEU A 267 8.58 8.58 1.77
CA LEU A 267 7.37 8.41 2.56
C LEU A 267 6.23 9.22 1.94
N VAL A 268 5.05 8.61 1.90
CA VAL A 268 3.75 9.19 1.55
C VAL A 268 2.81 8.89 2.70
N TYR A 269 1.88 9.79 3.02
CA TYR A 269 0.95 9.60 4.15
C TYR A 269 -0.48 9.54 3.64
N GLU A 270 -1.17 8.44 3.85
CA GLU A 270 -2.55 8.26 3.35
C GLU A 270 -3.57 8.61 4.44
N PHE A 271 -4.65 9.26 4.03
CA PHE A 271 -5.82 9.52 4.86
C PHE A 271 -7.09 9.01 4.19
N HIS A 272 -8.09 8.62 4.99
CA HIS A 272 -9.40 8.23 4.48
C HIS A 272 -10.47 9.24 4.90
N LYS A 273 -11.45 9.45 4.02
CA LYS A 273 -12.62 10.30 4.28
C LYS A 273 -13.84 9.70 3.59
N TYR A 274 -14.96 9.70 4.30
CA TYR A 274 -16.23 9.16 3.81
C TYR A 274 -17.37 10.13 4.14
N TRP A 275 -18.44 10.09 3.33
CA TRP A 275 -19.71 10.78 3.61
C TRP A 275 -19.58 12.30 3.85
N MET A 276 -18.76 12.97 3.06
CA MET A 276 -18.47 14.40 3.21
C MET A 276 -18.44 15.15 1.87
N PRO A 277 -18.63 16.48 1.89
CA PRO A 277 -18.47 17.29 0.69
C PRO A 277 -17.01 17.33 0.21
N PRO A 278 -16.75 17.39 -1.10
CA PRO A 278 -15.39 17.45 -1.66
C PRO A 278 -14.82 18.88 -1.62
N VAL A 279 -14.62 19.42 -0.41
CA VAL A 279 -14.11 20.78 -0.17
C VAL A 279 -12.85 20.75 0.70
N GLN A 280 -11.95 21.71 0.51
CA GLN A 280 -10.61 21.71 1.12
C GLN A 280 -10.65 21.66 2.65
N GLU A 281 -11.64 22.32 3.26
CA GLU A 281 -11.82 22.40 4.71
C GLU A 281 -11.91 21.00 5.34
N GLN A 282 -12.43 20.02 4.60
CA GLN A 282 -12.55 18.66 5.09
C GLN A 282 -11.21 17.93 5.23
N ILE A 283 -10.17 18.37 4.51
CA ILE A 283 -8.84 17.73 4.49
C ILE A 283 -7.73 18.69 4.94
N GLN A 284 -8.09 19.84 5.51
CA GLN A 284 -7.15 20.89 5.86
C GLN A 284 -6.06 20.42 6.83
N GLU A 285 -6.40 19.55 7.79
CA GLU A 285 -5.45 18.98 8.74
C GLU A 285 -4.31 18.19 8.06
N TYR A 286 -4.61 17.48 6.98
CA TYR A 286 -3.63 16.71 6.21
C TYR A 286 -2.80 17.63 5.32
N ILE A 287 -3.43 18.65 4.71
CA ILE A 287 -2.72 19.70 3.98
C ILE A 287 -1.73 20.42 4.90
N ASP A 288 -2.13 20.73 6.12
CA ASP A 288 -1.28 21.37 7.13
C ASP A 288 -0.11 20.46 7.52
N PHE A 289 -0.34 19.14 7.64
CA PHE A 289 0.71 18.16 7.85
C PHE A 289 1.71 18.11 6.68
N SER A 290 1.20 18.01 5.45
CA SER A 290 2.01 18.03 4.22
C SER A 290 2.84 19.33 4.12
N ASN A 291 2.23 20.48 4.43
CA ASN A 291 2.90 21.78 4.45
C ASN A 291 3.99 21.86 5.52
N ARG A 292 3.70 21.36 6.73
CA ARG A 292 4.63 21.40 7.87
C ARG A 292 5.86 20.53 7.62
N TYR A 293 5.69 19.36 7.03
CA TYR A 293 6.76 18.37 6.88
C TYR A 293 7.31 18.25 5.46
N ASN A 294 6.72 18.95 4.49
CA ASN A 294 7.10 18.93 3.07
C ASN A 294 7.13 17.50 2.51
N VAL A 295 6.01 16.80 2.67
CA VAL A 295 5.80 15.40 2.25
C VAL A 295 4.50 15.26 1.46
N PRO A 296 4.40 14.30 0.52
CA PRO A 296 3.16 14.01 -0.16
C PRO A 296 2.14 13.34 0.77
N ILE A 297 0.87 13.59 0.49
CA ILE A 297 -0.31 12.98 1.10
C ILE A 297 -1.23 12.43 0.01
#